data_AF-A0A7Y8M5P7-F1
#
_entry.id   AF-A0A7Y8M5P7-F1
#
_cell.length_a   1.000
_cell.length_b   1.000
_cell.length_c   1.000
_cell.angle_alpha   90.00
_cell.angle_beta   90.00
_cell.angle_gamma   90.00
#
_symmetry.space_group_name_H-M   'P 1'
#
loop_
_entity.id
_entity.type
_entity.pdbx_description
1 polymer ?
#
loop_
_entity_poly.entity_id
_entity_poly.type
_entity_poly.pdbx_seq_one_letter_code
_entity_poly.pdbx_strand_id
1 'polypeptide(L)' 'MLNSYEAVYDHGTIRWIDQPPPLEKARVIVTVLPAANETPQPVASRRPSPKLRDTRLLVDAEELLKPIVPESDWDVLR' A
#
# COMPACT_ATOMS: atom_id res chain seq x y z
N MET A 1 -11.07 -20.13 -21.32
CA MET A 1 -11.86 -19.02 -20.73
C MET A 1 -11.98 -19.29 -19.24
N LEU A 2 -11.76 -18.29 -18.39
CA LEU A 2 -11.93 -18.44 -16.94
C LEU A 2 -13.39 -18.14 -16.60
N ASN A 3 -14.08 -19.06 -15.92
CA ASN A 3 -15.41 -18.79 -15.38
C ASN A 3 -15.24 -18.26 -13.95
N SER A 4 -15.71 -17.05 -13.70
CA SER A 4 -15.69 -16.42 -12.38
C SER A 4 -16.96 -16.76 -11.62
N TYR A 5 -16.83 -17.10 -10.35
CA TYR A 5 -17.95 -17.35 -9.45
C TYR A 5 -17.76 -16.50 -8.20
N GLU A 6 -18.85 -15.93 -7.69
CA GLU A 6 -18.82 -15.10 -6.50
C GLU A 6 -19.44 -15.82 -5.31
N ALA A 7 -18.83 -15.65 -4.15
CA ALA A 7 -19.27 -16.22 -2.91
C ALA A 7 -18.89 -15.33 -1.73
N VAL A 8 -19.67 -15.42 -0.66
CA VAL A 8 -19.35 -14.85 0.64
C VAL A 8 -18.58 -15.87 1.44
N TYR A 9 -17.38 -15.50 1.89
CA TYR A 9 -16.63 -16.26 2.90
C TYR A 9 -16.94 -15.68 4.28
N ASP A 10 -17.53 -16.50 5.13
CA ASP A 10 -17.94 -16.11 6.48
C ASP A 10 -17.57 -17.21 7.49
N HIS A 11 -16.70 -16.90 8.46
CA HIS A 11 -16.26 -17.82 9.53
C HIS A 11 -15.83 -19.23 9.03
N GLY A 12 -15.10 -19.32 7.92
CA GLY A 12 -14.65 -20.61 7.37
C GLY A 12 -15.66 -21.31 6.45
N THR A 13 -16.84 -20.70 6.27
CA THR A 13 -17.90 -21.22 5.41
C THR A 13 -17.99 -20.38 4.13
N ILE A 14 -18.06 -21.04 2.97
CA ILE A 14 -18.30 -20.39 1.68
C ILE A 14 -19.78 -20.51 1.33
N ARG A 15 -20.42 -19.39 0.99
CA ARG A 15 -21.80 -19.32 0.51
C ARG A 15 -21.84 -18.66 -0.86
N TRP A 16 -22.24 -19.39 -1.89
CA TRP A 16 -22.34 -18.83 -3.25
C TRP A 16 -23.40 -17.73 -3.30
N ILE A 17 -23.09 -16.63 -4.00
CA ILE A 17 -24.04 -15.54 -4.23
C ILE A 17 -25.07 -15.96 -5.29
N ASP A 18 -24.57 -16.54 -6.39
CA ASP A 18 -25.37 -17.07 -7.49
C ASP A 18 -25.28 -18.62 -7.54
N GLN A 19 -25.49 -19.17 -8.73
CA GLN A 19 -25.42 -20.60 -8.97
C GLN A 19 -24.00 -21.14 -8.71
N PRO A 20 -23.84 -22.20 -7.90
CA PRO A 20 -22.54 -22.81 -7.68
C PRO A 20 -21.99 -23.42 -8.97
N PRO A 21 -20.65 -23.47 -9.11
CA PRO A 21 -20.04 -24.19 -10.22
C PRO A 21 -20.45 -25.68 -10.20
N PRO A 22 -20.75 -26.29 -11.36
CA PRO A 22 -21.09 -27.71 -11.46
C PRO A 22 -19.84 -28.60 -11.37
N LEU A 23 -19.10 -28.50 -10.27
CA LEU A 23 -17.81 -29.15 -10.06
C LEU A 23 -17.79 -29.80 -8.67
N GLU A 24 -17.34 -31.05 -8.56
CA GLU A 24 -17.14 -31.68 -7.25
C GLU A 24 -15.81 -31.28 -6.60
N LYS A 25 -14.77 -31.02 -7.42
CA LYS A 25 -13.44 -30.66 -6.95
C LYS A 25 -12.70 -29.80 -7.99
N ALA A 26 -12.08 -28.71 -7.55
CA ALA A 26 -11.27 -27.84 -8.39
C ALA A 26 -10.16 -27.13 -7.59
N ARG A 27 -9.11 -26.66 -8.28
CA ARG A 27 -8.16 -25.68 -7.72
C ARG A 27 -8.79 -24.30 -7.80
N VAL A 28 -8.74 -23.54 -6.71
CA VAL A 28 -9.41 -22.23 -6.61
C VAL A 28 -8.38 -21.13 -6.38
N ILE A 29 -8.60 -19.97 -6.98
CA ILE A 29 -7.89 -18.72 -6.69
C ILE A 29 -8.85 -17.83 -5.92
N VAL A 30 -8.43 -17.33 -4.76
CA VAL A 30 -9.27 -16.49 -3.89
C VAL A 30 -8.81 -15.04 -4.02
N THR A 31 -9.73 -14.17 -4.40
CA THR A 31 -9.53 -12.72 -4.38
C THR A 31 -10.37 -12.14 -3.24
N VAL A 32 -9.72 -11.55 -2.24
CA VAL A 32 -10.41 -10.92 -1.11
C VAL A 32 -10.67 -9.46 -1.45
N LEU A 33 -11.95 -9.07 -1.48
CA LEU A 33 -12.34 -7.67 -1.64
C LEU A 33 -12.24 -6.96 -0.28
N PRO A 34 -11.77 -5.70 -0.25
CA PRO A 34 -11.78 -4.90 0.97
C PRO A 34 -13.22 -4.75 1.47
N ALA A 35 -13.43 -4.82 2.78
CA ALA A 35 -14.77 -4.62 3.33
C ALA A 35 -15.27 -3.22 2.94
N ALA A 36 -16.55 -3.07 2.64
CA ALA A 36 -17.13 -1.77 2.27
C ALA A 36 -16.95 -0.68 3.34
N ASN A 37 -16.63 -1.08 4.58
CA ASN A 37 -16.33 -0.18 5.70
C ASN A 37 -14.84 -0.03 6.00
N GLU A 38 -13.98 -0.82 5.37
CA GLU A 38 -12.53 -0.56 5.31
C GLU A 38 -12.29 0.48 4.23
N THR A 39 -12.82 1.69 4.44
CA THR A 39 -12.17 2.86 3.85
C THR A 39 -10.73 2.77 4.32
N PRO A 40 -9.71 2.68 3.44
CA PRO A 40 -8.34 2.79 3.89
C PRO A 40 -8.28 4.11 4.63
N GLN A 41 -8.17 4.04 5.96
CA GLN A 41 -8.06 5.21 6.80
C GLN A 41 -6.94 6.00 6.15
N PRO A 42 -7.20 7.21 5.60
CA PRO A 42 -6.18 7.91 4.86
C PRO A 42 -5.04 8.05 5.84
N VAL A 43 -3.92 7.37 5.56
CA VAL A 43 -2.72 7.40 6.39
C VAL A 43 -2.52 8.86 6.69
N ALA A 44 -2.75 9.25 7.96
CA ALA A 44 -2.96 10.65 8.30
C ALA A 44 -1.78 11.43 7.74
N SER A 45 -2.01 12.15 6.63
CA SER A 45 -0.94 12.84 5.94
C SER A 45 -0.35 13.77 6.98
N ARG A 46 0.94 13.59 7.29
CA ARG A 46 1.61 14.33 8.35
C ARG A 46 1.56 15.80 7.94
N ARG A 47 0.60 16.53 8.49
CA ARG A 47 0.52 17.98 8.29
C ARG A 47 1.61 18.61 9.12
N PRO A 48 2.47 19.47 8.54
CA PRO A 48 3.42 20.23 9.33
C PRO A 48 2.69 21.05 10.38
N SER A 49 3.33 21.26 11.53
CA SER A 49 2.75 22.04 12.63
C SER A 49 2.36 23.44 12.14
N PRO A 50 1.22 24.00 12.58
CA PRO A 50 0.86 25.40 12.30
C PRO A 50 1.94 26.40 12.74
N LYS A 51 2.81 26.01 13.68
CA LYS A 51 3.95 26.80 14.14
C LYS A 51 5.02 27.04 13.06
N LEU A 52 5.01 26.26 11.98
CA LEU A 52 5.94 26.39 10.86
C LEU A 52 5.43 27.33 9.77
N ARG A 53 4.23 27.91 9.93
CA ARG A 53 3.68 28.88 8.97
C ARG A 53 4.62 30.09 8.87
N ASP A 54 4.96 30.46 7.63
CA ASP A 54 5.81 31.61 7.30
C ASP A 54 7.26 31.52 7.81
N THR A 55 7.70 30.32 8.22
CA THR A 55 9.11 30.07 8.56
C THR A 55 9.93 29.78 7.30
N ARG A 56 11.17 30.27 7.26
CA ARG A 56 12.14 30.00 6.19
C ARG A 56 13.35 29.25 6.76
N LEU A 57 13.80 28.24 6.04
CA LEU A 57 15.09 27.60 6.32
C LEU A 57 16.22 28.58 5.98
N LEU A 58 17.02 28.94 6.97
CA LEU A 58 18.23 29.77 6.84
C LEU A 58 19.46 28.89 6.61
N VAL A 59 19.35 27.95 5.68
CA VAL A 59 20.46 27.09 5.27
C VAL A 59 20.70 27.32 3.80
N ASP A 60 21.96 27.46 3.41
CA ASP A 60 22.33 27.61 2.01
C ASP A 60 21.93 26.35 1.24
N ALA A 61 21.30 26.54 0.07
CA ALA A 61 20.80 25.42 -0.73
C ALA A 61 21.93 24.47 -1.15
N GLU A 62 23.14 25.00 -1.36
CA GLU A 62 24.34 24.23 -1.68
C GLU A 62 24.78 23.33 -0.52
N GLU A 63 24.60 23.79 0.73
CA GLU A 63 24.92 23.00 1.92
C GLU A 63 23.91 21.87 2.13
N LEU A 64 22.61 22.13 1.92
CA LEU A 64 21.56 21.09 2.02
C LEU A 64 21.71 19.98 0.99
N LEU A 65 22.23 20.31 -0.19
CA LEU A 65 22.41 19.37 -1.30
C LEU A 65 23.78 18.69 -1.27
N LYS A 66 24.70 19.14 -0.41
CA LYS A 66 26.02 18.55 -0.30
C LYS A 66 25.92 17.14 0.31
N PRO A 67 26.51 16.12 -0.33
CA PRO A 67 26.60 14.82 0.27
C PRO A 67 27.29 14.87 1.63
N ILE A 68 26.71 14.19 2.62
CA ILE A 68 27.33 14.05 3.95
C ILE A 68 28.67 13.30 3.88
N VAL A 69 28.86 12.47 2.86
CA VAL A 69 30.08 11.70 2.58
C VAL A 69 30.76 12.28 1.34
N PRO A 70 32.06 12.63 1.38
CA PRO A 70 32.79 13.16 0.23
C PRO A 70 32.88 12.12 -0.89
N GLU A 71 32.90 12.56 -2.15
CA GLU A 71 32.90 11.66 -3.32
C GLU A 71 34.07 10.66 -3.35
N SER A 72 35.21 11.01 -2.76
CA SER A 72 36.36 10.10 -2.60
C SER A 72 36.02 8.82 -1.85
N ASP A 73 35.06 8.91 -0.94
CA ASP A 73 34.64 7.82 -0.07
C ASP A 73 33.46 7.06 -0.68
N TRP A 74 33.06 7.35 -1.93
CA TRP A 74 31.99 6.62 -2.62
C TRP A 74 32.55 5.36 -3.33
N ASP A 75 33.86 5.26 -3.51
CA ASP A 75 34.54 4.17 -4.22
C ASP A 75 34.73 2.88 -3.37
N VAL A 76 34.07 2.76 -2.20
CA VAL A 76 34.21 1.60 -1.27
C VAL A 76 33.64 0.26 -1.79
N LEU A 77 33.16 0.22 -3.04
CA LEU A 77 32.55 -0.98 -3.66
C LEU A 77 33.21 -1.39 -4.99
N ARG A 78 34.41 -0.89 -5.30
CA ARG A 78 35.22 -1.40 -6.42
C ARG A 78 36.18 -2.49 -6.01
#